data_AF-A0A9E1GS45-F1
#
_entry.id   AF-A0A9E1GS45-F1
#
_cell.length_a   1.000
_cell.length_b   1.000
_cell.length_c   1.000
_cell.angle_alpha   90.00
_cell.angle_beta   90.00
_cell.angle_gamma   90.00
#
_symmetry.space_group_name_H-M   'P 1'
#
loop_
_entity.id
_entity.type
_entity.pdbx_description
1 polymer ?
#
loop_
_entity_poly.entity_id
_entity_poly.type
_entity_poly.pdbx_seq_one_letter_code
_entity_poly.pdbx_strand_id
1 'polypeptide(L)'
;MPFNRKPQKFNAAIKTVELGSGDKKVTLGGESVFPFYAFDGEIANGPKVGVEISDMGLENEVPGVKAYYEGASTMGEIAKKASEMEGADFVCLRLEGGDPNGADKPVEELVAIAKEVADAVDLPLVVEGCKNVEKDAELLAKVAEALQGKNVLLLSAKEENYKAIGAAAGLAYDQKVGAESAVDINLAKQLNVVTTQLGVKPESIVMNVGSAAVGYGYEYVVSTLDRIKAAALSQDDKMLQMPIITPVASETWNVKEAMAEEEEAPEWGSREERGISMEIQTAAASLAAGSDAVILKHPQSVATISKMIQALV
;
A
#
# COMPACT_ATOMS: atom_id res chain seq x y z
N MET A 1 -5.54 -46.28 -5.91
CA MET A 1 -6.42 -45.51 -5.00
C MET A 1 -6.70 -44.17 -5.66
N PRO A 2 -7.93 -43.63 -5.56
CA PRO A 2 -8.19 -42.26 -6.02
C PRO A 2 -7.38 -41.29 -5.16
N PHE A 3 -6.88 -40.22 -5.79
CA PHE A 3 -6.23 -39.13 -5.07
C PHE A 3 -7.26 -38.49 -4.12
N ASN A 4 -6.90 -38.33 -2.85
CA ASN A 4 -7.72 -37.65 -1.85
C ASN A 4 -6.96 -36.44 -1.32
N ARG A 5 -7.32 -35.25 -1.80
CA ARG A 5 -6.71 -34.00 -1.37
C ARG A 5 -7.15 -33.68 0.06
N LYS A 6 -6.20 -33.42 0.94
CA LYS A 6 -6.46 -32.91 2.29
C LYS A 6 -6.17 -31.41 2.31
N PRO A 7 -7.18 -30.55 2.54
CA PRO A 7 -6.96 -29.13 2.70
C PRO A 7 -5.98 -28.86 3.84
N GLN A 8 -5.03 -27.95 3.62
CA GLN A 8 -4.22 -27.42 4.71
C GLN A 8 -5.07 -26.49 5.57
N LYS A 9 -5.11 -26.73 6.88
CA LYS A 9 -5.89 -25.91 7.82
C LYS A 9 -4.96 -25.24 8.82
N PHE A 10 -5.18 -23.95 9.03
CA PHE A 10 -4.54 -23.17 10.07
C PHE A 10 -5.55 -22.86 11.18
N ASN A 11 -5.09 -22.88 12.44
CA ASN A 11 -5.87 -22.37 13.57
C ASN A 11 -5.70 -20.85 13.74
N ALA A 12 -4.70 -20.29 13.05
CA ALA A 12 -4.39 -18.88 12.97
C ALA A 12 -5.06 -18.25 11.74
N ALA A 13 -5.28 -16.94 11.81
CA ALA A 13 -5.74 -16.12 10.69
C ALA A 13 -5.02 -14.77 10.73
N ILE A 14 -4.90 -14.14 9.58
CA ILE A 14 -4.49 -12.73 9.51
C ILE A 14 -5.63 -11.88 10.09
N LYS A 15 -5.26 -10.85 10.85
CA LYS A 15 -6.16 -9.90 11.46
C LYS A 15 -6.86 -9.08 10.39
N THR A 16 -8.10 -8.75 10.69
CA THR A 16 -8.92 -7.91 9.84
C THR A 16 -8.69 -6.44 10.17
N VAL A 17 -8.44 -5.61 9.15
CA VAL A 17 -8.35 -4.15 9.27
C VAL A 17 -9.31 -3.52 8.28
N GLU A 18 -10.28 -2.74 8.78
CA GLU A 18 -11.20 -1.99 7.95
C GLU A 18 -10.67 -0.57 7.67
N LEU A 19 -10.64 -0.18 6.40
CA LEU A 19 -10.25 1.16 5.92
C LEU A 19 -11.48 1.92 5.41
N GLY A 20 -11.50 3.22 5.64
CA GLY A 20 -12.58 4.11 5.21
C GLY A 20 -13.81 4.05 6.11
N SER A 21 -14.82 4.82 5.75
CA SER A 21 -16.09 4.95 6.48
C SER A 21 -17.27 4.83 5.52
N GLY A 22 -18.43 4.42 6.03
CA GLY A 22 -19.64 4.24 5.21
C GLY A 22 -19.63 2.96 4.36
N ASP A 23 -20.38 3.00 3.25
CA ASP A 23 -20.72 1.81 2.46
C ASP A 23 -19.58 1.29 1.58
N LYS A 24 -18.59 2.14 1.26
CA LYS A 24 -17.43 1.80 0.42
C LYS A 24 -16.18 1.40 1.23
N LYS A 25 -16.34 1.08 2.52
CA LYS A 25 -15.23 0.61 3.34
C LYS A 25 -14.58 -0.64 2.75
N VAL A 26 -13.26 -0.75 2.89
CA VAL A 26 -12.48 -1.89 2.43
C VAL A 26 -11.97 -2.66 3.63
N THR A 27 -11.97 -3.99 3.53
CA THR A 27 -11.45 -4.87 4.57
C THR A 27 -10.20 -5.57 4.06
N LEU A 28 -9.10 -5.46 4.81
CA LEU A 28 -7.85 -6.18 4.56
C LEU A 28 -7.72 -7.37 5.52
N GLY A 29 -7.07 -8.43 5.06
CA GLY A 29 -6.77 -9.61 5.87
C GLY A 29 -8.00 -10.48 6.19
N GLY A 30 -7.89 -11.30 7.24
CA GLY A 30 -8.94 -12.23 7.68
C GLY A 30 -8.76 -13.65 7.14
N GLU A 31 -7.84 -13.86 6.20
CA GLU A 31 -7.58 -15.16 5.61
C GLU A 31 -6.83 -16.09 6.57
N SER A 32 -7.18 -17.37 6.49
CA SER A 32 -6.56 -18.48 7.22
C SER A 32 -6.02 -19.53 6.24
N VAL A 33 -5.53 -19.07 5.09
CA VAL A 33 -4.92 -19.87 4.02
C VAL A 33 -3.72 -19.11 3.46
N PHE A 34 -2.85 -19.81 2.73
CA PHE A 34 -1.80 -19.13 1.96
C PHE A 34 -2.40 -18.31 0.81
N PRO A 35 -1.65 -17.32 0.27
CA PRO A 35 -2.16 -16.42 -0.77
C PRO A 35 -2.76 -17.17 -1.95
N PHE A 36 -4.00 -16.84 -2.31
CA PHE A 36 -4.77 -17.46 -3.40
C PHE A 36 -5.01 -18.97 -3.28
N TYR A 37 -4.77 -19.58 -2.12
CA TYR A 37 -5.06 -21.01 -1.91
C TYR A 37 -6.54 -21.20 -1.54
N ALA A 38 -7.45 -20.66 -2.36
CA ALA A 38 -8.92 -20.79 -2.22
C ALA A 38 -9.37 -22.26 -2.19
N PHE A 39 -8.51 -23.15 -2.68
CA PHE A 39 -8.71 -24.57 -2.60
C PHE A 39 -8.62 -25.12 -1.16
N ASP A 40 -7.82 -24.50 -0.27
CA ASP A 40 -7.61 -24.91 1.13
C ASP A 40 -8.65 -24.32 2.11
N GLY A 41 -9.32 -23.23 1.72
CA GLY A 41 -10.33 -22.53 2.52
C GLY A 41 -10.86 -21.30 1.80
N GLU A 42 -11.96 -20.74 2.31
CA GLU A 42 -12.57 -19.53 1.75
C GLU A 42 -11.68 -18.30 1.94
N ILE A 43 -11.55 -17.47 0.91
CA ILE A 43 -10.88 -16.17 0.96
C ILE A 43 -11.98 -15.10 0.90
N ALA A 44 -12.53 -14.74 2.07
CA ALA A 44 -13.66 -13.81 2.15
C ALA A 44 -13.28 -12.38 1.74
N ASN A 45 -12.06 -11.94 2.09
CA ASN A 45 -11.52 -10.65 1.71
C ASN A 45 -10.31 -10.89 0.79
N GLY A 46 -10.56 -10.89 -0.53
CA GLY A 46 -9.47 -10.93 -1.50
C GLY A 46 -8.57 -9.68 -1.39
N PRO A 47 -7.31 -9.76 -1.86
CA PRO A 47 -6.40 -8.62 -1.83
C PRO A 47 -6.94 -7.39 -2.56
N LYS A 48 -6.36 -6.22 -2.24
CA LYS A 48 -6.88 -4.90 -2.67
C LYS A 48 -5.90 -4.11 -3.50
N VAL A 49 -6.41 -3.30 -4.43
CA VAL A 49 -5.61 -2.46 -5.32
C VAL A 49 -5.85 -0.99 -5.01
N GLY A 50 -4.78 -0.30 -4.62
CA GLY A 50 -4.75 1.15 -4.41
C GLY A 50 -4.23 1.88 -5.64
N VAL A 51 -4.74 3.09 -5.87
CA VAL A 51 -4.22 4.01 -6.91
C VAL A 51 -3.44 5.14 -6.26
N GLU A 52 -2.15 5.24 -6.59
CA GLU A 52 -1.25 6.32 -6.16
C GLU A 52 -1.55 7.62 -6.92
N ILE A 53 -1.67 8.71 -6.18
CA ILE A 53 -1.61 10.09 -6.66
C ILE A 53 -0.60 10.86 -5.81
N SER A 54 0.06 11.86 -6.39
CA SER A 54 1.07 12.67 -5.70
C SER A 54 0.63 14.12 -5.55
N ASP A 55 0.98 14.75 -4.42
CA ASP A 55 0.83 16.19 -4.21
C ASP A 55 1.68 17.05 -5.18
N MET A 56 2.62 16.44 -5.90
CA MET A 56 3.41 17.08 -6.94
C MET A 56 2.68 17.18 -8.29
N GLY A 57 1.43 16.70 -8.36
CA GLY A 57 0.62 16.72 -9.57
C GLY A 57 1.13 15.72 -10.61
N LEU A 58 0.90 16.03 -11.89
CA LEU A 58 1.09 15.09 -12.99
C LEU A 58 2.29 15.42 -13.89
N GLU A 59 3.02 16.50 -13.64
CA GLU A 59 4.05 17.00 -14.56
C GLU A 59 5.16 15.98 -14.84
N ASN A 60 5.58 15.24 -13.81
CA ASN A 60 6.66 14.25 -13.91
C ASN A 60 6.17 12.82 -14.23
N GLU A 61 4.86 12.64 -14.41
CA GLU A 61 4.28 11.33 -14.70
C GLU A 61 4.53 10.87 -16.14
N VAL A 62 4.49 9.57 -16.36
CA VAL A 62 4.62 8.98 -17.70
C VAL A 62 3.40 9.29 -18.57
N PRO A 63 3.55 9.33 -19.92
CA PRO A 63 2.47 9.74 -20.82
C PRO A 63 1.14 8.99 -20.63
N GLY A 64 1.17 7.67 -20.44
CA GLY A 64 -0.04 6.86 -20.22
C GLY A 64 -0.81 7.25 -18.95
N VAL A 65 -0.10 7.58 -17.87
CA VAL A 65 -0.70 8.10 -16.63
C VAL A 65 -1.29 9.49 -16.84
N LYS A 66 -0.53 10.39 -17.47
CA LYS A 66 -1.00 11.76 -17.79
C LYS A 66 -2.28 11.74 -18.64
N ALA A 67 -2.33 10.88 -19.65
CA ALA A 67 -3.47 10.76 -20.56
C ALA A 67 -4.75 10.38 -19.81
N TYR A 68 -4.68 9.46 -18.85
CA TYR A 68 -5.84 9.08 -18.05
C TYR A 68 -6.42 10.26 -17.26
N TYR A 69 -5.55 11.11 -16.71
CA TYR A 69 -5.96 12.24 -15.91
C TYR A 69 -6.27 13.50 -16.74
N GLU A 70 -6.18 13.49 -18.07
CA GLU A 70 -6.40 14.65 -18.94
C GLU A 70 -7.68 15.44 -18.59
N GLY A 71 -7.54 16.75 -18.37
CA GLY A 71 -8.63 17.64 -17.96
C GLY A 71 -8.89 17.72 -16.45
N ALA A 72 -8.16 16.94 -15.62
CA ALA A 72 -8.07 17.19 -14.18
C ALA A 72 -6.98 18.24 -13.90
N SER A 73 -7.35 19.28 -13.17
CA SER A 73 -6.54 20.46 -12.88
C SER A 73 -6.29 20.68 -11.39
N THR A 74 -7.10 20.06 -10.52
CA THR A 74 -6.93 20.10 -9.06
C THR A 74 -6.63 18.71 -8.50
N MET A 75 -6.12 18.66 -7.27
CA MET A 75 -5.87 17.38 -6.60
C MET A 75 -7.15 16.62 -6.29
N GLY A 76 -8.25 17.32 -6.01
CA GLY A 76 -9.57 16.72 -5.87
C GLY A 76 -10.07 16.08 -7.17
N GLU A 77 -9.86 16.72 -8.32
CA GLU A 77 -10.24 16.15 -9.63
C GLU A 77 -9.39 14.92 -9.97
N ILE A 78 -8.08 14.97 -9.69
CA ILE A 78 -7.15 13.84 -9.85
C ILE A 78 -7.60 12.68 -8.95
N ALA A 79 -7.85 12.95 -7.67
CA ALA A 79 -8.28 11.95 -6.71
C ALA A 79 -9.61 11.30 -7.08
N LYS A 80 -10.58 12.09 -7.53
CA LYS A 80 -11.85 11.58 -8.02
C LYS A 80 -11.64 10.61 -9.19
N LYS A 81 -10.87 11.00 -10.21
CA LYS A 81 -10.55 10.11 -11.33
C LYS A 81 -9.78 8.86 -10.93
N ALA A 82 -8.88 8.97 -9.96
CA ALA A 82 -8.16 7.83 -9.40
C ALA A 82 -9.15 6.86 -8.72
N SER A 83 -10.13 7.38 -7.99
CA SER A 83 -11.15 6.58 -7.32
C SER A 83 -12.16 5.92 -8.28
N GLU A 84 -12.29 6.44 -9.50
CA GLU A 84 -13.16 5.89 -10.56
C GLU A 84 -12.41 4.90 -11.49
N MET A 85 -11.11 4.69 -11.25
CA MET A 85 -10.29 3.79 -12.06
C MET A 85 -10.76 2.35 -11.94
N GLU A 86 -10.90 1.67 -13.08
CA GLU A 86 -11.38 0.30 -13.12
C GLU A 86 -10.47 -0.61 -12.30
N GLY A 87 -11.01 -1.18 -11.22
CA GLY A 87 -10.30 -2.07 -10.31
C GLY A 87 -9.71 -1.41 -9.07
N ALA A 88 -9.88 -0.10 -8.89
CA ALA A 88 -9.46 0.60 -7.67
C ALA A 88 -10.36 0.25 -6.47
N ASP A 89 -9.74 -0.18 -5.38
CA ASP A 89 -10.40 -0.38 -4.08
C ASP A 89 -10.20 0.81 -3.14
N PHE A 90 -9.08 1.54 -3.26
CA PHE A 90 -8.75 2.70 -2.44
C PHE A 90 -7.83 3.67 -3.18
N VAL A 91 -7.69 4.89 -2.67
CA VAL A 91 -6.74 5.90 -3.18
C VAL A 91 -5.58 6.03 -2.20
N CYS A 92 -4.35 6.11 -2.70
CA CYS A 92 -3.17 6.45 -1.93
C CYS A 92 -2.68 7.85 -2.33
N LEU A 93 -2.76 8.82 -1.43
CA LEU A 93 -2.16 10.14 -1.61
C LEU A 93 -0.75 10.13 -1.04
N ARG A 94 0.25 10.30 -1.90
CA ARG A 94 1.64 10.46 -1.49
C ARG A 94 1.99 11.94 -1.38
N LEU A 95 2.44 12.35 -0.20
CA LEU A 95 2.82 13.72 0.14
C LEU A 95 4.35 13.91 -0.04
N GLU A 96 4.87 13.55 -1.20
CA GLU A 96 6.31 13.58 -1.50
C GLU A 96 6.88 15.00 -1.52
N GLY A 97 6.06 16.01 -1.84
CA GLY A 97 6.47 17.41 -1.81
C GLY A 97 6.90 17.89 -0.42
N GLY A 98 6.62 17.13 0.64
CA GLY A 98 7.09 17.43 1.99
C GLY A 98 8.57 17.17 2.25
N ASP A 99 9.30 16.45 1.37
CA ASP A 99 10.71 16.12 1.60
C ASP A 99 11.54 17.40 1.77
N PRO A 100 12.23 17.59 2.91
CA PRO A 100 13.13 18.73 3.14
C PRO A 100 14.28 18.85 2.13
N ASN A 101 14.62 17.76 1.41
CA ASN A 101 15.63 17.78 0.35
C ASN A 101 15.05 18.00 -1.05
N GLY A 102 13.73 18.08 -1.16
CA GLY A 102 12.98 18.28 -2.39
C GLY A 102 12.27 19.63 -2.41
N ALA A 103 10.94 19.60 -2.56
CA ALA A 103 10.13 20.80 -2.61
C ALA A 103 9.93 21.46 -1.22
N ASP A 104 10.15 20.71 -0.13
CA ASP A 104 9.96 21.13 1.26
C ASP A 104 8.70 21.97 1.50
N LYS A 105 7.56 21.49 0.96
CA LYS A 105 6.28 22.16 1.13
C LYS A 105 5.93 22.29 2.62
N PRO A 106 5.29 23.39 3.05
CA PRO A 106 4.80 23.54 4.41
C PRO A 106 3.81 22.44 4.79
N VAL A 107 3.82 22.01 6.05
CA VAL A 107 2.91 20.97 6.56
C VAL A 107 1.45 21.39 6.37
N GLU A 108 1.14 22.67 6.58
CA GLU A 108 -0.21 23.21 6.43
C GLU A 108 -0.75 23.08 5.00
N GLU A 109 0.12 23.23 4.00
CA GLU A 109 -0.23 23.07 2.58
C GLU A 109 -0.56 21.60 2.29
N LEU A 110 0.30 20.68 2.71
CA LEU A 110 0.10 19.25 2.52
C LEU A 110 -1.16 18.72 3.23
N VAL A 111 -1.45 19.25 4.42
CA VAL A 111 -2.68 18.94 5.16
C VAL A 111 -3.92 19.47 4.43
N ALA A 112 -3.84 20.65 3.79
CA ALA A 112 -4.94 21.17 2.97
C ALA A 112 -5.20 20.28 1.75
N ILE A 113 -4.14 19.81 1.08
CA ILE A 113 -4.25 18.86 -0.04
C ILE A 113 -4.88 17.54 0.43
N ALA A 114 -4.45 17.01 1.58
CA ALA A 114 -5.03 15.78 2.12
C ALA A 114 -6.53 15.91 2.41
N LYS A 115 -6.99 17.08 2.89
CA LYS A 115 -8.42 17.37 3.06
C LYS A 115 -9.16 17.46 1.73
N GLU A 116 -8.61 18.20 0.77
CA GLU A 116 -9.19 18.32 -0.58
C GLU A 116 -9.42 16.94 -1.20
N VAL A 117 -8.41 16.06 -1.13
CA VAL A 117 -8.49 14.69 -1.62
C VAL A 117 -9.54 13.88 -0.85
N ALA A 118 -9.51 13.93 0.48
CA ALA A 118 -10.45 13.18 1.34
C ALA A 118 -11.92 13.62 1.20
N ASP A 119 -12.17 14.82 0.71
CA ASP A 119 -13.52 15.32 0.42
C ASP A 119 -13.97 15.04 -1.02
N ALA A 120 -13.03 14.76 -1.92
CA ALA A 120 -13.31 14.44 -3.31
C ALA A 120 -13.58 12.94 -3.59
N VAL A 121 -13.17 12.05 -2.67
CA VAL A 121 -13.27 10.59 -2.86
C VAL A 121 -14.19 9.93 -1.83
N ASP A 122 -14.99 8.97 -2.30
CA ASP A 122 -15.80 8.11 -1.42
C ASP A 122 -15.09 6.81 -1.04
N LEU A 123 -14.01 6.45 -1.77
CA LEU A 123 -13.21 5.28 -1.46
C LEU A 123 -12.33 5.53 -0.23
N PRO A 124 -11.89 4.48 0.47
CA PRO A 124 -10.90 4.62 1.54
C PRO A 124 -9.65 5.34 1.06
N LEU A 125 -9.04 6.11 1.96
CA LEU A 125 -7.84 6.87 1.70
C LEU A 125 -6.67 6.32 2.52
N VAL A 126 -5.56 6.08 1.83
CA VAL A 126 -4.24 5.91 2.40
C VAL A 126 -3.48 7.23 2.18
N VAL A 127 -2.80 7.73 3.20
CA VAL A 127 -1.92 8.90 3.06
C VAL A 127 -0.50 8.48 3.37
N GLU A 128 0.36 8.55 2.36
CA GLU A 128 1.78 8.26 2.47
C GLU A 128 2.59 9.55 2.67
N GLY A 129 3.52 9.54 3.61
CA GLY A 129 4.44 10.65 3.88
C GLY A 129 5.51 10.83 2.79
N CYS A 130 6.48 11.70 3.07
CA CYS A 130 7.59 12.00 2.18
C CYS A 130 8.82 11.09 2.37
N LYS A 131 8.75 10.13 3.30
CA LYS A 131 9.82 9.21 3.73
C LYS A 131 10.88 9.84 4.64
N ASN A 132 10.81 11.15 4.93
CA ASN A 132 11.67 11.80 5.93
C ASN A 132 11.09 11.62 7.34
N VAL A 133 11.85 10.99 8.23
CA VAL A 133 11.40 10.59 9.58
C VAL A 133 10.85 11.76 10.40
N GLU A 134 11.57 12.89 10.43
CA GLU A 134 11.21 14.05 11.26
C GLU A 134 10.01 14.79 10.67
N LYS A 135 10.04 15.05 9.35
CA LYS A 135 8.94 15.71 8.64
C LYS A 135 7.65 14.89 8.73
N ASP A 136 7.73 13.57 8.51
CA ASP A 136 6.55 12.68 8.54
C ASP A 136 5.95 12.56 9.94
N ALA A 137 6.77 12.64 11.00
CA ALA A 137 6.28 12.63 12.37
C ALA A 137 5.35 13.82 12.65
N GLU A 138 5.69 15.01 12.14
CA GLU A 138 4.85 16.20 12.24
C GLU A 138 3.68 16.15 11.26
N LEU A 139 3.96 15.89 9.98
CA LEU A 139 2.99 15.89 8.90
C LEU A 139 1.86 14.89 9.13
N LEU A 140 2.18 13.62 9.36
CA LEU A 140 1.17 12.57 9.50
C LEU A 140 0.37 12.74 10.80
N ALA A 141 0.94 13.33 11.85
CA ALA A 141 0.18 13.69 13.05
C ALA A 141 -0.88 14.75 12.75
N LYS A 142 -0.56 15.75 11.92
CA LYS A 142 -1.51 16.79 11.49
C LYS A 142 -2.53 16.29 10.49
N VAL A 143 -2.15 15.37 9.60
CA VAL A 143 -3.10 14.69 8.70
C VAL A 143 -4.07 13.82 9.51
N ALA A 144 -3.60 13.10 10.54
CA ALA A 144 -4.46 12.30 11.41
C ALA A 144 -5.58 13.11 12.05
N GLU A 145 -5.24 14.29 12.57
CA GLU A 145 -6.16 15.28 13.15
C GLU A 145 -7.15 15.79 12.09
N ALA A 146 -6.61 16.23 10.96
CA ALA A 146 -7.37 16.83 9.87
C ALA A 146 -8.41 15.89 9.26
N LEU A 147 -8.12 14.59 9.23
CA LEU A 147 -8.97 13.57 8.62
C LEU A 147 -9.72 12.72 9.64
N GLN A 148 -9.84 13.18 10.89
CA GLN A 148 -10.53 12.46 11.96
C GLN A 148 -11.93 12.00 11.53
N GLY A 149 -12.26 10.74 11.79
CA GLY A 149 -13.54 10.13 11.44
C GLY A 149 -13.62 9.54 10.02
N LYS A 150 -12.61 9.78 9.17
CA LYS A 150 -12.53 9.16 7.82
C LYS A 150 -11.95 7.74 7.84
N ASN A 151 -11.33 7.32 8.96
CA ASN A 151 -10.70 6.00 9.13
C ASN A 151 -9.65 5.71 8.04
N VAL A 152 -8.73 6.66 7.86
CA VAL A 152 -7.63 6.59 6.88
C VAL A 152 -6.48 5.72 7.41
N LEU A 153 -5.66 5.23 6.49
CA LEU A 153 -4.37 4.61 6.82
C LEU A 153 -3.24 5.61 6.63
N LEU A 154 -2.47 5.88 7.69
CA LEU A 154 -1.29 6.73 7.62
C LEU A 154 -0.02 5.90 7.46
N LEU A 155 0.64 6.07 6.31
CA LEU A 155 1.79 5.29 5.86
C LEU A 155 3.04 6.21 5.86
N SER A 156 4.05 6.05 6.72
CA SER A 156 4.21 4.99 7.70
C SER A 156 4.88 5.48 8.98
N ALA A 157 4.49 4.85 10.10
CA ALA A 157 5.32 4.75 11.29
C ALA A 157 6.54 3.85 11.02
N LYS A 158 7.73 4.30 11.41
CA LYS A 158 9.01 3.57 11.40
C LYS A 158 9.54 3.43 12.82
N GLU A 159 10.62 2.65 13.02
CA GLU A 159 11.23 2.46 14.34
C GLU A 159 11.57 3.79 15.04
N GLU A 160 11.95 4.80 14.28
CA GLU A 160 12.39 6.09 14.79
C GLU A 160 11.23 7.02 15.19
N ASN A 161 10.07 6.90 14.54
CA ASN A 161 8.94 7.84 14.71
C ASN A 161 7.59 7.17 15.06
N TYR A 162 7.54 5.86 15.31
CA TYR A 162 6.29 5.16 15.65
C TYR A 162 5.56 5.73 16.87
N LYS A 163 6.28 6.33 17.82
CA LYS A 163 5.65 6.97 18.98
C LYS A 163 4.81 8.18 18.57
N ALA A 164 5.33 9.02 17.68
CA ALA A 164 4.62 10.22 17.23
C ALA A 164 3.41 9.83 16.37
N ILE A 165 3.65 9.04 15.32
CA ILE A 165 2.61 8.63 14.37
C ILE A 165 1.60 7.70 15.05
N GLY A 166 2.05 6.71 15.81
CA GLY A 166 1.17 5.77 16.52
C GLY A 166 0.31 6.45 17.58
N ALA A 167 0.85 7.43 18.33
CA ALA A 167 0.05 8.19 19.30
C ALA A 167 -0.97 9.10 18.62
N ALA A 168 -0.60 9.80 17.56
CA ALA A 168 -1.52 10.68 16.84
C ALA A 168 -2.59 9.87 16.09
N ALA A 169 -2.17 9.02 15.15
CA ALA A 169 -3.05 8.25 14.31
C ALA A 169 -3.85 7.21 15.12
N GLY A 170 -3.17 6.31 15.82
CA GLY A 170 -3.80 5.15 16.44
C GLY A 170 -4.51 5.43 17.77
N LEU A 171 -4.08 6.44 18.55
CA LEU A 171 -4.64 6.70 19.89
C LEU A 171 -5.50 7.96 19.95
N ALA A 172 -5.01 9.08 19.41
CA ALA A 172 -5.71 10.36 19.51
C ALA A 172 -6.88 10.47 18.53
N TYR A 173 -6.71 9.98 17.31
CA TYR A 173 -7.67 10.20 16.22
C TYR A 173 -8.33 8.92 15.66
N ASP A 174 -8.05 7.75 16.27
CA ASP A 174 -8.64 6.44 15.93
C ASP A 174 -8.53 6.06 14.44
N GLN A 175 -7.42 6.44 13.82
CA GLN A 175 -7.02 6.11 12.45
C GLN A 175 -6.21 4.81 12.40
N LYS A 176 -5.90 4.34 11.20
CA LYS A 176 -5.04 3.17 10.98
C LYS A 176 -3.58 3.57 10.83
N VAL A 177 -2.69 2.72 11.32
CA VAL A 177 -1.24 2.96 11.34
C VAL A 177 -0.57 1.98 10.38
N GLY A 178 0.10 2.51 9.36
CA GLY A 178 1.03 1.77 8.54
C GLY A 178 2.36 1.60 9.27
N ALA A 179 2.81 0.37 9.49
CA ALA A 179 4.05 0.04 10.19
C ALA A 179 5.12 -0.39 9.19
N GLU A 180 6.06 0.49 8.85
CA GLU A 180 7.10 0.26 7.85
C GLU A 180 8.40 -0.28 8.44
N SER A 181 8.90 -1.36 7.83
CA SER A 181 10.16 -2.00 8.17
C SER A 181 11.02 -2.23 6.93
N ALA A 182 12.30 -2.58 7.12
CA ALA A 182 13.29 -2.63 6.05
C ALA A 182 13.55 -4.07 5.55
N VAL A 183 12.54 -4.72 4.96
CA VAL A 183 12.65 -6.05 4.32
C VAL A 183 13.18 -7.13 5.28
N ASP A 184 12.86 -7.00 6.57
CA ASP A 184 13.28 -7.94 7.61
C ASP A 184 12.12 -8.29 8.55
N ILE A 185 11.87 -9.59 8.67
CA ILE A 185 10.80 -10.15 9.51
C ILE A 185 10.93 -9.79 11.00
N ASN A 186 12.15 -9.71 11.52
CA ASN A 186 12.38 -9.36 12.93
C ASN A 186 12.12 -7.88 13.16
N LEU A 187 12.50 -7.02 12.22
CA LEU A 187 12.19 -5.58 12.28
C LEU A 187 10.68 -5.35 12.19
N ALA A 188 9.98 -6.02 11.26
CA ALA A 188 8.53 -5.97 11.17
C ALA A 188 7.86 -6.40 12.49
N LYS A 189 8.31 -7.54 13.05
CA LYS A 189 7.80 -8.06 14.33
C LYS A 189 8.07 -7.09 15.49
N GLN A 190 9.29 -6.56 15.58
CA GLN A 190 9.68 -5.61 16.64
C GLN A 190 8.84 -4.34 16.56
N LEU A 191 8.62 -3.79 15.35
CA LEU A 191 7.79 -2.61 15.16
C LEU A 191 6.35 -2.84 15.59
N ASN A 192 5.77 -4.01 15.27
CA ASN A 192 4.44 -4.39 15.75
C ASN A 192 4.39 -4.52 17.28
N VAL A 193 5.42 -5.09 17.90
CA VAL A 193 5.52 -5.19 19.36
C VAL A 193 5.54 -3.81 20.01
N VAL A 194 6.40 -2.89 19.57
CA VAL A 194 6.51 -1.57 20.21
C VAL A 194 5.29 -0.69 19.91
N THR A 195 4.68 -0.82 18.73
CA THR A 195 3.45 -0.10 18.35
C THR A 195 2.25 -0.57 19.17
N THR A 196 2.14 -1.88 19.44
CA THR A 196 1.08 -2.40 20.33
C THR A 196 1.33 -2.10 21.81
N GLN A 197 2.59 -2.09 22.26
CA GLN A 197 2.95 -1.66 23.62
C GLN A 197 2.67 -0.17 23.86
N LEU A 198 2.76 0.66 22.82
CA LEU A 198 2.31 2.06 22.86
C LEU A 198 0.80 2.17 23.10
N GLY A 199 0.03 1.15 22.73
CA GLY A 199 -1.42 1.05 22.93
C GLY A 199 -2.23 0.96 21.64
N VAL A 200 -1.58 1.00 20.46
CA VAL A 200 -2.29 0.87 19.18
C VAL A 200 -2.83 -0.55 19.06
N LYS A 201 -4.13 -0.67 18.74
CA LYS A 201 -4.77 -1.97 18.60
C LYS A 201 -4.16 -2.73 17.42
N PRO A 202 -3.88 -4.04 17.53
CA PRO A 202 -3.42 -4.85 16.41
C PRO A 202 -4.33 -4.77 15.17
N GLU A 203 -5.64 -4.64 15.37
CA GLU A 203 -6.67 -4.48 14.32
C GLU A 203 -6.69 -3.08 13.71
N SER A 204 -5.73 -2.22 14.09
CA SER A 204 -5.50 -0.91 13.51
C SER A 204 -4.10 -0.74 12.91
N ILE A 205 -3.35 -1.85 12.79
CA ILE A 205 -2.00 -1.87 12.22
C ILE A 205 -2.04 -2.60 10.87
N VAL A 206 -1.47 -1.97 9.84
CA VAL A 206 -1.18 -2.59 8.55
C VAL A 206 0.33 -2.55 8.36
N MET A 207 0.97 -3.68 8.06
CA MET A 207 2.42 -3.72 7.84
C MET A 207 2.78 -3.24 6.44
N ASN A 208 3.83 -2.44 6.34
CA ASN A 208 4.59 -2.22 5.11
C ASN A 208 5.98 -2.84 5.32
N VAL A 209 6.21 -4.02 4.77
CA VAL A 209 7.44 -4.77 5.06
C VAL A 209 8.64 -4.30 4.23
N GLY A 210 8.49 -3.17 3.53
CA GLY A 210 9.39 -2.73 2.48
C GLY A 210 8.96 -3.27 1.12
N SER A 211 9.43 -2.59 0.07
CA SER A 211 9.11 -2.88 -1.32
C SER A 211 10.36 -2.70 -2.18
N ALA A 212 10.36 -3.30 -3.36
CA ALA A 212 11.37 -3.14 -4.40
C ALA A 212 10.75 -3.47 -5.76
N ALA A 213 11.27 -2.92 -6.84
CA ALA A 213 10.89 -3.33 -8.17
C ALA A 213 11.51 -4.69 -8.53
N VAL A 214 10.81 -5.50 -9.34
CA VAL A 214 11.40 -6.72 -9.94
C VAL A 214 12.74 -6.38 -10.63
N GLY A 215 13.76 -7.19 -10.38
CA GLY A 215 15.13 -6.94 -10.86
C GLY A 215 16.00 -6.08 -9.93
N TYR A 216 15.41 -5.47 -8.89
CA TYR A 216 16.08 -4.56 -7.96
C TYR A 216 16.07 -5.09 -6.51
N GLY A 217 16.50 -6.33 -6.31
CA GLY A 217 16.52 -6.95 -4.97
C GLY A 217 15.15 -7.44 -4.48
N TYR A 218 14.18 -7.57 -5.39
CA TYR A 218 12.83 -8.03 -5.09
C TYR A 218 12.79 -9.44 -4.47
N GLU A 219 13.77 -10.29 -4.75
CA GLU A 219 13.93 -11.61 -4.16
C GLU A 219 14.06 -11.58 -2.63
N TYR A 220 14.54 -10.48 -2.05
CA TYR A 220 14.55 -10.27 -0.60
C TYR A 220 13.14 -9.96 -0.09
N VAL A 221 12.38 -9.15 -0.81
CA VAL A 221 10.98 -8.79 -0.46
C VAL A 221 10.09 -10.02 -0.48
N VAL A 222 10.11 -10.80 -1.57
CA VAL A 222 9.28 -11.99 -1.70
C VAL A 222 9.59 -13.03 -0.62
N SER A 223 10.87 -13.24 -0.30
CA SER A 223 11.29 -14.17 0.75
C SER A 223 10.84 -13.70 2.14
N THR A 224 10.83 -12.39 2.39
CA THR A 224 10.36 -11.83 3.66
C THR A 224 8.84 -11.94 3.78
N LEU A 225 8.08 -11.67 2.72
CA LEU A 225 6.61 -11.86 2.68
C LEU A 225 6.23 -13.32 2.98
N ASP A 226 6.84 -14.28 2.29
CA ASP A 226 6.60 -15.71 2.50
C ASP A 226 6.88 -16.13 3.95
N ARG A 227 8.01 -15.68 4.50
CA ARG A 227 8.40 -15.98 5.89
C ARG A 227 7.41 -15.40 6.90
N ILE A 228 6.90 -14.19 6.64
CA ILE A 228 5.91 -13.55 7.50
C ILE A 228 4.60 -14.32 7.46
N LYS A 229 4.05 -14.64 6.27
CA LYS A 229 2.81 -15.43 6.16
C LYS A 229 2.96 -16.83 6.77
N ALA A 230 4.11 -17.48 6.57
CA ALA A 230 4.40 -18.77 7.19
C ALA A 230 4.44 -18.68 8.73
N ALA A 231 5.10 -17.67 9.29
CA ALA A 231 5.13 -17.46 10.74
C ALA A 231 3.74 -17.12 11.30
N ALA A 232 3.01 -16.23 10.63
CA ALA A 232 1.67 -15.79 11.03
C ALA A 232 0.68 -16.97 11.08
N LEU A 233 0.66 -17.82 10.05
CA LEU A 233 -0.33 -18.89 9.91
C LEU A 233 0.13 -20.22 10.51
N SER A 234 1.37 -20.64 10.26
CA SER A 234 1.87 -21.96 10.68
C SER A 234 2.41 -21.97 12.10
N GLN A 235 2.97 -20.86 12.57
CA GLN A 235 3.55 -20.73 13.90
C GLN A 235 2.65 -19.96 14.87
N ASP A 236 1.49 -19.48 14.39
CA ASP A 236 0.56 -18.64 15.13
C ASP A 236 1.22 -17.39 15.75
N ASP A 237 2.18 -16.78 15.04
CA ASP A 237 2.88 -15.60 15.52
C ASP A 237 1.97 -14.36 15.46
N LYS A 238 1.35 -14.05 16.61
CA LYS A 238 0.38 -12.95 16.74
C LYS A 238 0.92 -11.58 16.34
N MET A 239 2.23 -11.37 16.41
CA MET A 239 2.86 -10.08 16.05
C MET A 239 3.20 -9.99 14.57
N LEU A 240 2.89 -11.02 13.78
CA LEU A 240 3.02 -11.05 12.33
C LEU A 240 1.68 -11.32 11.63
N GLN A 241 0.58 -11.37 12.39
CA GLN A 241 -0.78 -11.58 11.88
C GLN A 241 -1.46 -10.28 11.43
N MET A 242 -0.74 -9.18 11.25
CA MET A 242 -1.31 -7.96 10.68
C MET A 242 -1.35 -8.09 9.15
N PRO A 243 -2.31 -7.47 8.45
CA PRO A 243 -2.30 -7.48 6.99
C PRO A 243 -1.13 -6.65 6.45
N ILE A 244 -0.69 -6.94 5.23
CA ILE A 244 0.45 -6.32 4.57
C ILE A 244 -0.02 -5.45 3.39
N ILE A 245 0.45 -4.22 3.31
CA ILE A 245 0.31 -3.33 2.15
C ILE A 245 1.69 -3.07 1.53
N THR A 246 1.77 -3.13 0.20
CA THR A 246 3.03 -2.94 -0.53
C THR A 246 2.92 -1.78 -1.52
N PRO A 247 3.63 -0.67 -1.30
CA PRO A 247 3.79 0.39 -2.31
C PRO A 247 4.62 -0.10 -3.48
N VAL A 248 3.99 -0.38 -4.62
CA VAL A 248 4.67 -0.92 -5.82
C VAL A 248 5.00 0.20 -6.80
N ALA A 249 4.09 1.14 -7.00
CA ALA A 249 4.27 2.26 -7.92
C ALA A 249 5.54 3.07 -7.62
N SER A 250 5.74 3.45 -6.36
CA SER A 250 6.89 4.25 -5.90
C SER A 250 8.24 3.58 -6.13
N GLU A 251 8.29 2.25 -6.27
CA GLU A 251 9.54 1.53 -6.55
C GLU A 251 9.69 1.29 -8.05
N THR A 252 8.61 0.89 -8.72
CA THR A 252 8.66 0.48 -10.13
C THR A 252 8.79 1.66 -11.09
N TRP A 253 8.13 2.79 -10.85
CA TRP A 253 8.24 3.99 -11.68
C TRP A 253 9.47 4.86 -11.35
N ASN A 254 10.44 4.32 -10.60
CA ASN A 254 11.70 4.98 -10.30
C ASN A 254 12.93 4.25 -10.88
N VAL A 255 12.74 3.08 -11.50
CA VAL A 255 13.84 2.33 -12.10
C VAL A 255 14.02 2.64 -13.58
N LYS A 256 15.25 2.44 -14.07
CA LYS A 256 15.62 2.75 -15.45
C LYS A 256 14.78 1.97 -16.47
N GLU A 257 14.44 0.72 -16.13
CA GLU A 257 13.62 -0.21 -16.91
C GLU A 257 12.14 0.23 -17.03
N ALA A 258 11.69 1.22 -16.26
CA ALA A 258 10.38 1.83 -16.44
C ALA A 258 10.47 3.23 -17.07
N MET A 259 11.54 3.98 -16.79
CA MET A 259 11.57 5.42 -17.05
C MET A 259 12.39 5.86 -18.28
N ALA A 260 13.47 5.14 -18.62
CA ALA A 260 14.31 5.50 -19.77
C ALA A 260 13.52 5.62 -21.08
N GLU A 261 13.83 6.64 -21.88
CA GLU A 261 13.20 6.81 -23.19
C GLU A 261 13.65 5.71 -24.16
N GLU A 262 12.82 5.41 -25.16
CA GLU A 262 13.11 4.36 -26.15
C GLU A 262 14.37 4.68 -26.96
N GLU A 263 14.67 5.96 -27.19
CA GLU A 263 15.87 6.40 -27.88
C GLU A 263 17.16 6.13 -27.07
N GLU A 264 17.07 6.08 -25.74
CA GLU A 264 18.22 5.83 -24.85
C GLU A 264 18.52 4.33 -24.69
N ALA A 265 17.51 3.48 -24.88
CA ALA A 265 17.61 2.02 -24.75
C ALA A 265 16.70 1.30 -25.77
N PRO A 266 16.97 1.42 -27.08
CA PRO A 266 16.10 0.90 -28.14
C PRO A 266 15.93 -0.63 -28.09
N GLU A 267 16.89 -1.35 -27.50
CA GLU A 267 16.84 -2.79 -27.32
C GLU A 267 15.80 -3.25 -26.27
N TRP A 268 15.29 -2.34 -25.44
CA TRP A 268 14.29 -2.66 -24.41
C TRP A 268 12.84 -2.53 -24.89
N GLY A 269 12.63 -2.04 -26.12
CA GLY A 269 11.29 -1.87 -26.69
C GLY A 269 10.50 -0.76 -26.00
N SER A 270 9.17 -0.84 -26.07
CA SER A 270 8.34 0.30 -25.73
C SER A 270 8.40 0.68 -24.26
N ARG A 271 8.62 1.97 -23.95
CA ARG A 271 8.66 2.48 -22.57
C ARG A 271 7.36 2.24 -21.82
N GLU A 272 6.23 2.48 -22.46
CA GLU A 272 4.93 2.30 -21.84
C GLU A 272 4.69 0.83 -21.49
N GLU A 273 4.92 -0.08 -22.45
CA GLU A 273 4.72 -1.52 -22.23
C GLU A 273 5.64 -2.07 -21.13
N ARG A 274 6.92 -1.70 -21.13
CA ARG A 274 7.88 -2.19 -20.14
C ARG A 274 7.62 -1.62 -18.74
N GLY A 275 7.25 -0.35 -18.61
CA GLY A 275 6.88 0.26 -17.32
C GLY A 275 5.64 -0.39 -16.70
N ILE A 276 4.59 -0.57 -17.51
CA ILE A 276 3.37 -1.31 -17.10
C ILE A 276 3.70 -2.74 -16.68
N SER A 277 4.54 -3.42 -17.47
CA SER A 277 4.95 -4.81 -17.19
C SER A 277 5.73 -4.93 -15.88
N MET A 278 6.64 -3.99 -15.59
CA MET A 278 7.39 -3.94 -14.33
C MET A 278 6.47 -3.77 -13.12
N GLU A 279 5.49 -2.87 -13.21
CA GLU A 279 4.49 -2.64 -12.16
C GLU A 279 3.61 -3.89 -11.95
N ILE A 280 3.09 -4.49 -13.02
CA ILE A 280 2.27 -5.70 -12.95
C ILE A 280 3.04 -6.88 -12.35
N GLN A 281 4.27 -7.14 -12.81
CA GLN A 281 5.06 -8.27 -12.33
C GLN A 281 5.38 -8.14 -10.84
N THR A 282 5.76 -6.93 -10.41
CA THR A 282 6.06 -6.64 -9.00
C THR A 282 4.81 -6.80 -8.13
N ALA A 283 3.67 -6.27 -8.58
CA ALA A 283 2.40 -6.39 -7.86
C ALA A 283 1.91 -7.84 -7.77
N ALA A 284 1.91 -8.56 -8.89
CA ALA A 284 1.46 -9.95 -8.93
C ALA A 284 2.30 -10.84 -8.03
N ALA A 285 3.63 -10.65 -8.03
CA ALA A 285 4.52 -11.39 -7.16
C ALA A 285 4.33 -11.01 -5.68
N SER A 286 4.02 -9.75 -5.36
CA SER A 286 3.82 -9.30 -3.98
C SER A 286 2.56 -9.94 -3.39
N LEU A 287 1.48 -9.90 -4.17
CA LEU A 287 0.20 -10.55 -3.83
C LEU A 287 0.35 -12.07 -3.67
N ALA A 288 1.08 -12.72 -4.58
CA ALA A 288 1.30 -14.17 -4.53
C ALA A 288 2.14 -14.60 -3.31
N ALA A 289 2.98 -13.72 -2.76
CA ALA A 289 3.82 -14.00 -1.61
C ALA A 289 3.23 -13.56 -0.26
N GLY A 290 2.22 -12.70 -0.26
CA GLY A 290 1.50 -12.35 0.97
C GLY A 290 1.01 -10.93 1.14
N SER A 291 1.12 -10.06 0.15
CA SER A 291 0.51 -8.73 0.28
C SER A 291 -1.02 -8.83 0.24
N ASP A 292 -1.67 -8.20 1.20
CA ASP A 292 -3.13 -8.08 1.29
C ASP A 292 -3.63 -6.84 0.52
N ALA A 293 -2.73 -5.89 0.24
CA ALA A 293 -2.96 -4.78 -0.66
C ALA A 293 -1.69 -4.38 -1.40
N VAL A 294 -1.84 -3.87 -2.62
CA VAL A 294 -0.76 -3.24 -3.41
C VAL A 294 -1.18 -1.85 -3.85
N ILE A 295 -0.23 -0.92 -3.94
CA ILE A 295 -0.47 0.44 -4.45
C ILE A 295 0.22 0.57 -5.80
N LEU A 296 -0.58 0.86 -6.83
CA LEU A 296 -0.18 0.98 -8.23
C LEU A 296 -0.53 2.37 -8.75
N LYS A 297 -0.04 2.73 -9.93
CA LYS A 297 -0.25 4.04 -10.53
C LYS A 297 -0.87 3.97 -11.92
N HIS A 298 -0.44 3.02 -12.75
CA HIS A 298 -0.87 3.00 -14.14
C HIS A 298 -2.25 2.33 -14.29
N PRO A 299 -3.21 2.94 -15.02
CA PRO A 299 -4.57 2.39 -15.18
C PRO A 299 -4.60 0.96 -15.71
N GLN A 300 -3.76 0.65 -16.71
CA GLN A 300 -3.65 -0.70 -17.25
C GLN A 300 -3.13 -1.71 -16.20
N SER A 301 -2.18 -1.31 -15.34
CA SER A 301 -1.68 -2.16 -14.27
C SER A 301 -2.77 -2.45 -13.24
N VAL A 302 -3.51 -1.41 -12.83
CA VAL A 302 -4.62 -1.50 -11.87
C VAL A 302 -5.71 -2.45 -12.38
N ALA A 303 -6.18 -2.26 -13.61
CA ALA A 303 -7.19 -3.13 -14.21
C ALA A 303 -6.69 -4.57 -14.36
N THR A 304 -5.42 -4.77 -14.74
CA THR A 304 -4.84 -6.11 -14.92
C THR A 304 -4.72 -6.85 -13.59
N ILE A 305 -4.22 -6.19 -12.55
CA ILE A 305 -4.05 -6.80 -11.22
C ILE A 305 -5.41 -7.06 -10.55
N SER A 306 -6.37 -6.14 -10.68
CA SER A 306 -7.72 -6.35 -10.19
C SER A 306 -8.37 -7.58 -10.84
N LYS A 307 -8.24 -7.71 -12.17
CA LYS A 307 -8.73 -8.89 -12.90
C LYS A 307 -8.01 -10.18 -12.50
N MET A 308 -6.71 -10.13 -12.25
CA MET A 308 -5.94 -11.28 -11.75
C MET A 308 -6.49 -11.73 -10.40
N ILE A 309 -6.69 -10.79 -9.45
CA ILE A 309 -7.25 -11.09 -8.13
C ILE A 309 -8.62 -11.77 -8.29
N GLN A 310 -9.55 -11.17 -9.05
CA GLN A 310 -10.89 -11.73 -9.28
C GLN A 310 -10.89 -13.14 -9.90
N ALA A 311 -9.84 -13.51 -10.65
CA ALA A 311 -9.72 -14.84 -11.23
C ALA A 311 -9.15 -15.88 -10.26
N LEU A 312 -8.55 -15.45 -9.15
CA LEU A 312 -7.84 -16.28 -8.18
C LEU A 312 -8.53 -16.40 -6.81
N VAL A 313 -9.53 -15.55 -6.53
CA VAL A 313 -10.39 -15.63 -5.33
C VAL A 313 -11.83 -15.99 -5.67
#